data_AF-A0AAP0QDY1-F1
#
_entry.id   AF-A0AAP0QDY1-F1
#
_cell.length_a   1.000
_cell.length_b   1.000
_cell.length_c   1.000
_cell.angle_alpha   90.00
_cell.angle_beta   90.00
_cell.angle_gamma   90.00
#
_symmetry.space_group_name_H-M   'P 1'
#
loop_
_entity.id
_entity.type
_entity.pdbx_description
1 polymer ?
#
loop_
_entity_poly.entity_id
_entity_poly.type
_entity_poly.pdbx_seq_one_letter_code
_entity_poly.pdbx_strand_id
1 'polypeptide(L)'
;MGQASSNFSSFSSRDDQSIAHAKTIRSRYTSMGETHPIHPHELELKSYQKPYICDGCKELGFGARYRCDKCNFDLHQDCMLAAPIAHHDFFKNSTFKIFHQPPQKCSRYCQDCQRYCDACGQPVRGFSYHCEKEGWDLHPCCRNLPSILPINNIKFKLRDKVSSKCIGCNKKNLEGTVSRIRGWSYVSECKKYHFHVHCAMDMVIDAWRNGAFNSHDGNSLVALENLELPLLRQYLSGNRRRSSKFMKVVKIVFKTIAGILLGDPTVVFTGIVVDLVAN
;
A
#
# COMPACT_ATOMS: atom_id res chain seq x y z
N MET A 1 -14.92 61.69 -15.82
CA MET A 1 -14.79 60.49 -16.68
C MET A 1 -13.35 60.01 -16.54
N GLY A 2 -12.96 58.92 -15.89
CA GLY A 2 -13.64 57.72 -15.46
C GLY A 2 -12.90 56.50 -16.01
N GLN A 3 -12.17 55.76 -15.14
CA GLN A 3 -11.83 54.32 -15.22
C GLN A 3 -10.92 53.87 -16.40
N ALA A 4 -10.12 52.80 -16.40
CA ALA A 4 -9.86 51.69 -15.48
C ALA A 4 -8.47 51.07 -15.77
N SER A 5 -7.98 50.36 -14.75
CA SER A 5 -6.79 49.54 -14.62
C SER A 5 -6.76 48.31 -15.55
N SER A 6 -5.57 47.76 -15.85
CA SER A 6 -5.33 46.31 -15.73
C SER A 6 -3.84 45.99 -15.57
N ASN A 7 -3.53 45.38 -14.42
CA ASN A 7 -2.26 44.72 -14.12
C ASN A 7 -2.30 43.31 -14.73
N PHE A 8 -1.29 42.94 -15.51
CA PHE A 8 -1.00 41.53 -15.81
C PHE A 8 0.15 41.08 -14.91
N SER A 9 -0.19 40.38 -13.83
CA SER A 9 0.74 39.63 -13.01
C SER A 9 0.98 38.25 -13.64
N SER A 10 2.24 37.95 -13.89
CA SER A 10 2.75 36.65 -14.30
C SER A 10 2.66 35.65 -13.13
N PHE A 11 1.69 34.75 -13.19
CA PHE A 11 1.67 33.55 -12.34
C PHE A 11 2.52 32.46 -13.00
N SER A 12 3.75 32.25 -12.53
CA SER A 12 4.53 31.06 -12.90
C SER A 12 4.19 29.88 -11.97
N SER A 13 4.04 28.74 -12.62
CA SER A 13 3.62 27.41 -12.17
C SER A 13 4.32 26.87 -10.91
N ARG A 14 3.51 26.46 -9.92
CA ARG A 14 3.92 25.54 -8.83
C ARG A 14 3.77 24.06 -9.21
N ASP A 15 3.23 23.78 -10.38
CA ASP A 15 2.94 22.41 -10.84
C ASP A 15 4.18 21.69 -11.41
N ASP A 16 5.21 22.42 -11.85
CA ASP A 16 6.42 21.85 -12.47
C ASP A 16 7.39 21.19 -11.48
N GLN A 17 7.38 21.59 -10.20
CA GLN A 17 8.28 21.01 -9.19
C GLN A 17 7.83 19.61 -8.73
N SER A 18 6.55 19.27 -8.87
CA SER A 18 6.00 17.97 -8.45
C SER A 18 6.37 16.84 -9.42
N ILE A 19 6.53 17.16 -10.71
CA ILE A 19 6.87 16.20 -11.78
C ILE A 19 8.38 15.95 -11.82
N ALA A 20 9.20 16.95 -11.47
CA ALA A 20 10.65 16.82 -11.41
C ALA A 20 11.12 15.82 -10.33
N HIS A 21 10.46 15.79 -9.15
CA HIS A 21 10.80 14.85 -8.08
C HIS A 21 10.49 13.38 -8.43
N ALA A 22 9.45 13.14 -9.24
CA ALA A 22 9.08 11.81 -9.69
C ALA A 22 9.98 11.27 -10.82
N LYS A 23 10.66 12.15 -11.58
CA LYS A 23 11.58 11.75 -12.66
C LYS A 23 12.98 11.37 -12.16
N THR A 24 13.44 11.92 -11.05
CA THR A 24 14.82 11.67 -10.54
C THR A 24 15.01 10.24 -9.99
N ILE A 25 13.93 9.51 -9.65
CA ILE A 25 14.01 8.14 -9.10
C ILE A 25 14.10 7.06 -10.20
N ARG A 26 13.79 7.38 -11.47
CA ARG A 26 13.64 6.38 -12.55
C ARG A 26 14.91 6.02 -13.35
N SER A 27 16.09 6.54 -13.00
CA SER A 27 17.30 6.41 -13.84
C SER A 27 18.41 5.48 -13.31
N ARG A 28 18.09 4.42 -12.55
CA ARG A 28 19.07 3.35 -12.24
C ARG A 28 18.44 1.97 -12.37
N TYR A 29 17.99 1.62 -13.58
CA TYR A 29 17.81 0.22 -13.95
C TYR A 29 19.10 -0.26 -14.62
N THR A 30 20.10 -0.59 -13.81
CA THR A 30 21.21 -1.44 -14.21
C THR A 30 21.14 -2.67 -13.32
N SER A 31 20.89 -3.82 -13.94
CA SER A 31 20.98 -5.16 -13.37
C SER A 31 22.40 -5.42 -12.85
N MET A 32 22.75 -4.88 -11.69
CA MET A 32 23.94 -5.22 -10.91
C MET A 32 23.46 -5.57 -9.51
N GLY A 33 23.95 -6.69 -8.97
CA GLY A 33 23.55 -7.18 -7.65
C GLY A 33 23.79 -6.14 -6.57
N GLU A 34 22.81 -5.97 -5.68
CA GLU A 34 22.91 -5.08 -4.53
C GLU A 34 22.98 -5.92 -3.26
N THR A 35 23.88 -5.61 -2.33
CA THR A 35 23.94 -6.27 -1.02
C THR A 35 23.04 -5.55 -0.03
N HIS A 36 22.48 -6.27 0.93
CA HIS A 36 21.64 -5.68 1.99
C HIS A 36 22.30 -5.90 3.36
N PRO A 37 22.25 -4.94 4.31
CA PRO A 37 22.93 -5.08 5.60
C PRO A 37 22.56 -6.30 6.45
N ILE A 38 21.44 -6.98 6.16
CA ILE A 38 21.00 -8.18 6.86
C ILE A 38 21.27 -9.48 6.11
N HIS A 39 21.88 -9.41 4.93
CA HIS A 39 22.14 -10.57 4.09
C HIS A 39 23.48 -10.42 3.33
N PRO A 40 24.43 -11.35 3.50
CA PRO A 40 25.80 -11.17 3.01
C PRO A 40 25.97 -11.33 1.49
N HIS A 41 25.02 -11.96 0.81
CA HIS A 41 25.09 -12.15 -0.64
C HIS A 41 24.40 -11.01 -1.40
N GLU A 42 24.81 -10.81 -2.64
CA GLU A 42 24.10 -9.96 -3.58
C GLU A 42 22.68 -10.49 -3.83
N LEU A 43 21.74 -9.55 -3.91
CA LEU A 43 20.38 -9.78 -4.32
C LEU A 43 20.15 -9.17 -5.70
N GLU A 44 19.39 -9.87 -6.53
CA GLU A 44 19.01 -9.40 -7.86
C GLU A 44 17.51 -9.13 -7.90
N LEU A 45 17.10 -8.05 -8.56
CA LEU A 45 15.69 -7.80 -8.80
C LEU A 45 15.14 -8.82 -9.81
N LYS A 46 14.23 -9.68 -9.36
CA LYS A 46 13.55 -10.70 -10.16
C LYS A 46 12.04 -10.55 -10.02
N SER A 47 11.29 -10.93 -11.06
CA SER A 47 9.84 -10.93 -11.03
C SER A 47 9.30 -12.32 -11.31
N TYR A 48 8.39 -12.78 -10.45
CA TYR A 48 7.75 -14.08 -10.55
C TYR A 48 6.25 -13.93 -10.39
N GLN A 49 5.47 -14.69 -11.17
CA GLN A 49 4.01 -14.69 -11.06
C GLN A 49 3.49 -15.55 -9.91
N LYS A 50 4.06 -15.35 -8.72
CA LYS A 50 3.72 -16.05 -7.48
C LYS A 50 3.96 -15.16 -6.27
N PRO A 51 3.27 -15.38 -5.15
CA PRO A 51 3.53 -14.67 -3.90
C PRO A 51 4.87 -15.06 -3.26
N TYR A 52 5.25 -14.32 -2.23
CA TYR A 52 6.33 -14.64 -1.30
C TYR A 52 6.12 -13.95 0.03
N ILE A 53 6.86 -14.40 1.04
CA ILE A 53 7.01 -13.67 2.29
C ILE A 53 8.35 -12.95 2.23
N CYS A 54 8.34 -11.64 2.41
CA CYS A 54 9.56 -10.86 2.48
C CYS A 54 10.34 -11.22 3.74
N ASP A 55 11.62 -11.55 3.61
CA ASP A 55 12.48 -11.93 4.72
C ASP A 55 12.85 -10.77 5.64
N GLY A 56 12.69 -9.52 5.19
CA GLY A 56 12.90 -8.33 5.99
C GLY A 56 11.69 -8.02 6.87
N CYS A 57 10.58 -7.57 6.27
CA CYS A 57 9.38 -7.13 7.00
C CYS A 57 8.46 -8.28 7.46
N LYS A 58 8.63 -9.48 6.90
CA LYS A 58 7.76 -10.66 7.13
C LYS A 58 6.31 -10.46 6.67
N GLU A 59 6.08 -9.49 5.79
CA GLU A 59 4.79 -9.28 5.12
C GLU A 59 4.75 -9.98 3.76
N LEU A 60 3.52 -10.22 3.27
CA LEU A 60 3.27 -10.81 1.97
C LEU A 60 3.72 -9.86 0.84
N GLY A 61 4.38 -10.40 -0.17
CA GLY A 61 4.68 -9.75 -1.43
C GLY A 61 4.20 -10.56 -2.62
N PHE A 62 4.18 -9.94 -3.80
CA PHE A 62 3.84 -10.60 -5.05
C PHE A 62 4.73 -10.08 -6.17
N GLY A 63 5.01 -10.90 -7.19
CA GLY A 63 5.68 -10.37 -8.38
C GLY A 63 7.15 -10.09 -8.11
N ALA A 64 7.51 -8.83 -8.34
CA ALA A 64 8.86 -8.30 -8.19
C ALA A 64 9.40 -8.40 -6.75
N ARG A 65 10.66 -8.83 -6.64
CA ARG A 65 11.40 -8.94 -5.39
C ARG A 65 12.90 -8.93 -5.64
N TYR A 66 13.67 -8.46 -4.68
CA TYR A 66 15.10 -8.71 -4.64
C TYR A 66 15.36 -10.10 -4.08
N ARG A 67 16.07 -10.94 -4.83
CA ARG A 67 16.26 -12.35 -4.50
C ARG A 67 17.72 -12.74 -4.51
N CYS A 68 18.13 -13.44 -3.46
CA CYS A 68 19.35 -14.25 -3.47
C CYS A 68 18.98 -15.72 -3.71
N ASP A 69 19.31 -16.25 -4.89
CA ASP A 69 19.00 -17.65 -5.21
C ASP A 69 19.79 -18.66 -4.36
N LYS A 70 21.01 -18.30 -3.94
CA LYS A 70 21.85 -19.17 -3.09
C LYS A 70 21.18 -19.49 -1.75
N CYS A 71 20.46 -18.52 -1.18
CA CYS A 71 19.86 -18.63 0.14
C CYS A 71 18.34 -18.72 0.11
N ASN A 72 17.71 -18.62 -1.06
CA ASN A 72 16.26 -18.44 -1.21
C ASN A 72 15.74 -17.25 -0.38
N PHE A 73 16.51 -16.17 -0.33
CA PHE A 73 16.21 -14.99 0.47
C PHE A 73 15.53 -13.93 -0.40
N ASP A 74 14.33 -13.49 -0.01
CA ASP A 74 13.51 -12.58 -0.80
C ASP A 74 13.20 -11.28 -0.01
N LEU A 75 13.42 -10.12 -0.63
CA LEU A 75 13.00 -8.82 -0.09
C LEU A 75 12.03 -8.10 -1.03
N HIS A 76 11.05 -7.41 -0.46
CA HIS A 76 10.35 -6.34 -1.20
C HIS A 76 11.36 -5.29 -1.65
N GLN A 77 11.09 -4.61 -2.78
CA GLN A 77 11.89 -3.46 -3.19
C GLN A 77 11.94 -2.39 -2.09
N ASP A 78 10.81 -2.13 -1.43
CA ASP A 78 10.71 -1.19 -0.31
C ASP A 78 11.52 -1.60 0.93
N CYS A 79 11.78 -2.91 1.10
CA CYS A 79 12.63 -3.40 2.18
C CYS A 79 14.10 -3.36 1.79
N MET A 80 14.42 -3.61 0.52
CA MET A 80 15.78 -3.53 -0.02
C MET A 80 16.30 -2.09 -0.02
N LEU A 81 15.46 -1.15 -0.47
CA LEU A 81 15.79 0.25 -0.71
C LEU A 81 15.31 1.17 0.42
N ALA A 82 15.04 0.60 1.60
CA ALA A 82 14.53 1.35 2.73
C ALA A 82 15.53 2.46 3.14
N ALA A 83 15.11 3.72 2.99
CA ALA A 83 15.91 4.85 3.46
C ALA A 83 16.06 4.79 4.99
N PRO A 84 17.24 5.14 5.56
CA PRO A 84 17.46 5.16 7.00
C PRO A 84 16.45 6.03 7.77
N ILE A 85 16.02 7.12 7.13
CA ILE A 85 15.07 8.09 7.66
C ILE A 85 13.93 8.25 6.66
N ALA A 86 12.69 8.29 7.16
CA ALA A 86 11.50 8.54 6.38
C ALA A 86 10.54 9.51 7.07
N HIS A 87 9.71 10.15 6.26
CA HIS A 87 8.59 10.99 6.69
C HIS A 87 7.33 10.55 5.97
N HIS A 88 6.18 10.87 6.55
CA HIS A 88 4.88 10.56 5.97
C HIS A 88 3.93 11.74 6.14
N ASP A 89 3.28 12.20 5.08
CA ASP A 89 2.42 13.39 5.09
C ASP A 89 1.28 13.32 6.12
N PHE A 90 0.81 12.09 6.41
CA PHE A 90 -0.22 11.88 7.42
C PHE A 90 0.27 12.18 8.85
N PHE A 91 1.56 11.96 9.10
CA PHE A 91 2.23 12.16 10.37
C PHE A 91 3.13 13.40 10.30
N LYS A 92 2.49 14.57 10.27
CA LYS A 92 3.18 15.85 10.19
C LYS A 92 4.18 15.99 11.33
N ASN A 93 5.40 16.40 11.00
CA ASN A 93 6.50 16.63 11.94
C ASN A 93 7.00 15.37 12.66
N SER A 94 6.69 14.18 12.13
CA SER A 94 7.26 12.93 12.64
C SER A 94 8.39 12.45 11.75
N THR A 95 9.46 12.02 12.40
CA THR A 95 10.63 11.41 11.78
C THR A 95 10.63 9.94 12.14
N PHE A 96 10.66 9.09 11.11
CA PHE A 96 10.75 7.64 11.28
C PHE A 96 12.15 7.16 10.94
N LYS A 97 12.70 6.28 11.78
CA LYS A 97 13.95 5.57 11.50
C LYS A 97 13.63 4.13 11.12
N ILE A 98 14.33 3.57 10.13
CA ILE A 98 14.17 2.16 9.80
C ILE A 98 14.83 1.28 10.87
N PHE A 99 14.11 0.24 11.30
CA PHE A 99 14.63 -0.81 12.17
C PHE A 99 14.51 -2.13 11.44
N HIS A 100 15.62 -2.86 11.32
CA HIS A 100 15.64 -4.19 10.70
C HIS A 100 15.14 -5.30 11.64
N GLN A 101 15.04 -4.99 12.92
CA GLN A 101 14.36 -5.80 13.92
C GLN A 101 13.63 -4.85 14.86
N PRO A 102 12.36 -5.10 15.21
CA PRO A 102 11.64 -4.24 16.11
C PRO A 102 12.38 -4.23 17.46
N PRO A 103 12.60 -3.04 18.09
CA PRO A 103 13.27 -2.94 19.38
C PRO A 103 12.45 -3.74 20.40
N GLN A 104 12.96 -4.90 20.78
CA GLN A 104 12.28 -5.88 21.61
C GLN A 104 12.80 -5.78 23.05
N LYS A 105 11.89 -5.50 24.00
CA LYS A 105 12.16 -5.70 25.43
C LYS A 105 11.93 -7.14 25.89
N CYS A 106 11.21 -7.94 25.07
CA CYS A 106 10.77 -9.31 25.35
C CYS A 106 10.75 -10.14 24.05
N SER A 107 10.41 -11.43 24.13
CA SER A 107 10.24 -12.35 22.99
C SER A 107 9.32 -11.77 21.90
N ARG A 108 9.64 -12.06 20.63
CA ARG A 108 8.88 -11.62 19.44
C ARG A 108 7.42 -12.11 19.42
N TYR A 109 7.08 -13.13 20.21
CA TYR A 109 5.74 -13.68 20.32
C TYR A 109 5.01 -13.26 21.62
N CYS A 110 5.62 -12.37 22.41
CA CYS A 110 4.97 -11.81 23.59
C CYS A 110 3.82 -10.90 23.15
N GLN A 111 2.59 -11.33 23.43
CA GLN A 111 1.38 -10.57 23.06
C GLN A 111 1.37 -9.18 23.72
N ASP A 112 1.89 -9.07 24.94
CA ASP A 112 1.96 -7.80 25.68
C ASP A 112 3.00 -6.82 25.13
N CYS A 113 3.98 -7.31 24.37
CA CYS A 113 5.05 -6.50 23.78
C CYS A 113 4.96 -6.40 22.25
N GLN A 114 3.90 -6.97 21.64
CA GLN A 114 3.72 -6.96 20.20
C GLN A 114 3.46 -5.53 19.72
N ARG A 115 4.32 -5.05 18.82
CA ARG A 115 4.12 -3.77 18.12
C ARG A 115 3.19 -3.97 16.93
N TYR A 116 2.43 -2.95 16.60
CA TYR A 116 1.45 -2.96 15.52
C TYR A 116 1.66 -1.74 14.63
N CYS A 117 1.47 -1.92 13.34
CA CYS A 117 1.58 -0.85 12.37
C CYS A 117 0.38 0.10 12.50
N ASP A 118 0.63 1.39 12.69
CA ASP A 118 -0.42 2.42 12.84
C ASP A 118 -1.24 2.63 11.56
N ALA A 119 -0.72 2.20 10.41
CA ALA A 119 -1.40 2.32 9.13
C ALA A 119 -2.38 1.18 8.83
N CYS A 120 -1.97 -0.08 9.01
CA CYS A 120 -2.80 -1.23 8.68
C CYS A 120 -3.35 -1.95 9.91
N GLY A 121 -2.90 -1.60 11.12
CA GLY A 121 -3.31 -2.26 12.37
C GLY A 121 -2.76 -3.69 12.54
N GLN A 122 -1.90 -4.17 11.63
CA GLN A 122 -1.32 -5.51 11.68
C GLN A 122 -0.02 -5.56 12.52
N PRO A 123 0.34 -6.74 13.06
CA PRO A 123 1.58 -6.91 13.81
C PRO A 123 2.83 -6.55 12.98
N VAL A 124 3.76 -5.84 13.60
CA VAL A 124 5.10 -5.62 13.05
C VAL A 124 6.01 -6.78 13.46
N ARG A 125 6.41 -7.62 12.50
CA ARG A 125 7.16 -8.87 12.73
C ARG A 125 8.63 -8.82 12.33
N GLY A 126 9.02 -7.77 11.61
CA GLY A 126 10.35 -7.57 11.06
C GLY A 126 10.62 -6.10 10.82
N PHE A 127 11.13 -5.77 9.64
CA PHE A 127 11.46 -4.41 9.25
C PHE A 127 10.30 -3.44 9.48
N SER A 128 10.60 -2.30 10.10
CA SER A 128 9.61 -1.26 10.37
C SER A 128 10.25 0.12 10.50
N TYR A 129 9.52 1.12 10.02
CA TYR A 129 9.77 2.51 10.32
C TYR A 129 9.20 2.84 11.70
N HIS A 130 10.04 3.29 12.63
CA HIS A 130 9.63 3.65 13.99
C HIS A 130 9.87 5.13 14.26
N CYS A 131 8.86 5.81 14.79
CA CYS A 131 8.97 7.17 15.31
C CYS A 131 9.10 7.13 16.84
N GLU A 132 10.30 7.43 17.34
CA GLU A 132 10.61 7.37 18.78
C GLU A 132 9.77 8.35 19.61
N LYS A 133 9.53 9.56 19.09
CA LYS A 133 8.83 10.63 19.79
C LYS A 133 7.36 10.30 20.07
N GLU A 134 6.66 9.78 19.07
CA GLU A 134 5.21 9.53 19.14
C GLU A 134 4.89 8.03 19.38
N GLY A 135 5.90 7.18 19.30
CA GLY A 135 5.76 5.73 19.48
C GLY A 135 5.19 4.98 18.27
N TRP A 136 5.01 5.65 17.12
CA TRP A 136 4.36 5.07 15.94
C TRP A 136 5.25 4.10 15.17
N ASP A 137 4.64 3.07 14.60
CA ASP A 137 5.28 2.09 13.73
C ASP A 137 4.58 1.97 12.39
N LEU A 138 5.36 1.81 11.34
CA LEU A 138 4.88 1.56 9.98
C LEU A 138 5.65 0.41 9.35
N HIS A 139 4.95 -0.52 8.71
CA HIS A 139 5.60 -1.40 7.73
C HIS A 139 6.19 -0.56 6.59
N PRO A 140 7.30 -0.98 5.96
CA PRO A 140 7.89 -0.29 4.82
C PRO A 140 6.89 0.00 3.69
N CYS A 141 6.06 -0.98 3.32
CA CYS A 141 5.02 -0.80 2.30
C CYS A 141 3.89 0.14 2.74
N CYS A 142 3.50 0.11 4.02
CA CYS A 142 2.47 1.01 4.56
C CYS A 142 2.93 2.47 4.58
N ARG A 143 4.23 2.74 4.75
CA ARG A 143 4.80 4.09 4.63
C ARG A 143 4.67 4.65 3.21
N ASN A 144 4.46 3.82 2.19
CA ASN A 144 4.31 4.27 0.80
C ASN A 144 2.85 4.59 0.42
N LEU A 145 1.89 4.41 1.34
CA LEU A 145 0.50 4.77 1.10
C LEU A 145 0.35 6.29 1.00
N PRO A 146 -0.03 6.86 -0.15
CA PRO A 146 -0.12 8.31 -0.28
C PRO A 146 -1.30 8.85 0.54
N SER A 147 -1.12 10.06 1.08
CA SER A 147 -2.15 10.76 1.85
C SER A 147 -3.39 11.12 1.02
N ILE A 148 -3.21 11.24 -0.30
CA ILE A 148 -4.25 11.52 -1.29
C ILE A 148 -4.10 10.55 -2.47
N LEU A 149 -5.17 9.84 -2.81
CA LEU A 149 -5.27 8.99 -3.99
C LEU A 149 -6.31 9.58 -4.97
N PRO A 150 -5.88 10.09 -6.15
CA PRO A 150 -6.81 10.50 -7.20
C PRO A 150 -7.22 9.29 -8.06
N ILE A 151 -8.50 8.91 -8.04
CA ILE A 151 -9.04 7.78 -8.83
C ILE A 151 -10.33 8.20 -9.52
N ASN A 152 -10.39 8.14 -10.86
CA ASN A 152 -11.56 8.51 -11.66
C ASN A 152 -12.16 9.88 -11.29
N ASN A 153 -11.32 10.90 -11.14
CA ASN A 153 -11.69 12.25 -10.68
C ASN A 153 -12.29 12.31 -9.26
N ILE A 154 -12.20 11.23 -8.49
CA ILE A 154 -12.56 11.18 -7.08
C ILE A 154 -11.27 11.19 -6.28
N LYS A 155 -11.10 12.20 -5.42
CA LYS A 155 -10.00 12.24 -4.47
C LYS A 155 -10.37 11.43 -3.23
N PHE A 156 -9.53 10.46 -2.89
CA PHE A 156 -9.57 9.71 -1.65
C PHE A 156 -8.52 10.28 -0.71
N LYS A 157 -8.93 10.55 0.54
CA LYS A 157 -8.03 11.06 1.59
C LYS A 157 -7.85 10.00 2.65
N LEU A 158 -6.61 9.84 3.08
CA LEU A 158 -6.25 9.00 4.22
C LEU A 158 -6.78 9.63 5.52
N ARG A 159 -7.32 8.81 6.42
CA ARG A 159 -7.95 9.20 7.70
C ARG A 159 -7.71 8.11 8.75
N ASP A 160 -7.48 8.50 9.99
CA ASP A 160 -7.40 7.65 11.19
C ASP A 160 -8.71 7.67 12.00
N LYS A 161 -9.55 8.69 11.76
CA LYS A 161 -10.87 8.87 12.37
C LYS A 161 -11.92 9.03 11.29
N VAL A 162 -12.93 8.17 11.34
CA VAL A 162 -13.99 8.09 10.33
C VAL A 162 -15.36 7.96 11.00
N SER A 163 -16.38 8.54 10.37
CA SER A 163 -17.78 8.45 10.83
C SER A 163 -18.62 7.47 10.01
N SER A 164 -18.20 7.19 8.78
CA SER A 164 -18.79 6.19 7.88
C SER A 164 -18.32 4.78 8.20
N LYS A 165 -19.06 3.79 7.70
CA LYS A 165 -18.69 2.38 7.77
C LYS A 165 -17.86 2.01 6.54
N CYS A 166 -16.82 1.22 6.77
CA CYS A 166 -16.02 0.64 5.71
C CYS A 166 -16.90 -0.25 4.84
N ILE A 167 -16.76 -0.12 3.53
CA ILE A 167 -17.56 -0.87 2.57
C ILE A 167 -17.27 -2.38 2.67
N GLY A 168 -16.04 -2.75 3.03
CA GLY A 168 -15.59 -4.14 3.12
C GLY A 168 -16.08 -4.89 4.36
N CYS A 169 -15.91 -4.33 5.55
CA CYS A 169 -16.23 -5.00 6.81
C CYS A 169 -17.50 -4.48 7.49
N ASN A 170 -18.14 -3.43 6.95
CA ASN A 170 -19.31 -2.76 7.52
C ASN A 170 -19.11 -2.22 8.96
N LYS A 171 -17.85 -2.04 9.39
CA LYS A 171 -17.48 -1.43 10.68
C LYS A 171 -16.92 -0.03 10.46
N LYS A 172 -17.05 0.86 11.45
CA LYS A 172 -16.44 2.20 11.39
C LYS A 172 -14.93 2.13 11.62
N ASN A 173 -14.53 1.43 12.68
CA ASN A 173 -13.12 1.25 13.06
C ASN A 173 -12.77 -0.24 13.01
N LEU A 174 -11.48 -0.52 12.82
CA LEU A 174 -10.91 -1.85 13.06
C LEU A 174 -10.81 -2.02 14.58
N GLU A 175 -11.90 -2.45 15.22
CA GLU A 175 -11.84 -2.83 16.63
C GLU A 175 -11.28 -4.25 16.71
N GLY A 176 -9.96 -4.34 16.92
CA GLY A 176 -9.25 -5.55 17.29
C GLY A 176 -9.01 -5.59 18.79
N THR A 177 -9.41 -6.68 19.44
CA THR A 177 -9.36 -6.91 20.89
C THR A 177 -7.95 -6.87 21.50
N VAL A 178 -6.89 -6.87 20.68
CA VAL A 178 -5.50 -6.96 21.16
C VAL A 178 -4.72 -5.64 21.02
N SER A 179 -4.88 -4.86 19.93
CA SER A 179 -3.97 -3.72 19.67
C SER A 179 -4.55 -2.33 19.93
N ARG A 180 -5.88 -2.16 20.08
CA ARG A 180 -6.58 -0.84 20.11
C ARG A 180 -6.25 0.11 18.92
N ILE A 181 -5.41 -0.32 17.97
CA ILE A 181 -4.99 0.48 16.82
C ILE A 181 -6.11 0.50 15.79
N ARG A 182 -6.55 1.72 15.44
CA ARG A 182 -7.67 1.92 14.50
C ARG A 182 -7.30 1.64 13.05
N GLY A 183 -6.02 1.78 12.73
CA GLY A 183 -5.51 1.78 11.37
C GLY A 183 -6.00 2.98 10.56
N TRP A 184 -5.47 3.13 9.36
CA TRP A 184 -5.89 4.13 8.40
C TRP A 184 -7.05 3.64 7.55
N SER A 185 -7.77 4.63 7.01
CA SER A 185 -8.86 4.48 6.07
C SER A 185 -8.70 5.44 4.91
N TYR A 186 -8.99 4.99 3.70
CA TYR A 186 -9.24 5.88 2.58
C TYR A 186 -10.72 6.26 2.53
N VAL A 187 -11.00 7.57 2.50
CA VAL A 187 -12.35 8.12 2.41
C VAL A 187 -12.43 9.07 1.22
N SER A 188 -13.39 8.84 0.33
CA SER A 188 -13.63 9.74 -0.82
C SER A 188 -14.19 11.09 -0.37
N GLU A 189 -13.83 12.17 -1.07
CA GLU A 189 -14.42 13.50 -0.85
C GLU A 189 -15.95 13.51 -1.04
N CYS A 190 -16.49 12.67 -1.94
CA CYS A 190 -17.93 12.53 -2.14
C CYS A 190 -18.63 11.70 -1.05
N LYS A 191 -17.90 11.22 -0.03
CA LYS A 191 -18.37 10.43 1.12
C LYS A 191 -19.08 9.11 0.76
N LYS A 192 -19.03 8.68 -0.51
CA LYS A 192 -19.64 7.42 -0.99
C LYS A 192 -18.74 6.21 -0.77
N TYR A 193 -17.43 6.43 -0.65
CA TYR A 193 -16.46 5.37 -0.54
C TYR A 193 -15.62 5.51 0.72
N HIS A 194 -15.51 4.39 1.46
CA HIS A 194 -14.71 4.26 2.66
C HIS A 194 -14.13 2.84 2.73
N PHE A 195 -12.81 2.73 2.82
CA PHE A 195 -12.09 1.47 2.96
C PHE A 195 -11.07 1.57 4.08
N HIS A 196 -11.02 0.59 4.97
CA HIS A 196 -9.84 0.40 5.83
C HIS A 196 -8.67 -0.09 4.99
N VAL A 197 -7.46 0.37 5.27
CA VAL A 197 -6.23 -0.15 4.64
C VAL A 197 -6.11 -1.65 4.91
N HIS A 198 -6.38 -2.09 6.13
CA HIS A 198 -6.41 -3.51 6.49
C HIS A 198 -7.39 -4.32 5.66
N CYS A 199 -8.65 -3.87 5.52
CA CYS A 199 -9.64 -4.61 4.76
C CYS A 199 -9.28 -4.73 3.28
N ALA A 200 -8.61 -3.72 2.72
CA ALA A 200 -8.06 -3.83 1.37
C ALA A 200 -6.97 -4.90 1.31
N MET A 201 -6.11 -5.02 2.33
CA MET A 201 -5.09 -6.08 2.40
C MET A 201 -5.69 -7.48 2.58
N ASP A 202 -6.65 -7.65 3.50
CA ASP A 202 -7.31 -8.93 3.76
C ASP A 202 -8.03 -9.45 2.53
N MET A 203 -8.72 -8.56 1.81
CA MET A 203 -9.37 -8.91 0.56
C MET A 203 -8.38 -9.47 -0.46
N VAL A 204 -7.14 -8.97 -0.54
CA VAL A 204 -6.09 -9.54 -1.41
C VAL A 204 -5.68 -10.93 -0.94
N ILE A 205 -5.42 -11.07 0.36
CA ILE A 205 -4.93 -12.31 0.97
C ILE A 205 -5.97 -13.43 0.83
N ASP A 206 -7.21 -13.17 1.20
CA ASP A 206 -8.29 -14.16 1.16
C ASP A 206 -8.61 -14.54 -0.27
N ALA A 207 -8.55 -13.57 -1.16
CA ALA A 207 -8.74 -13.83 -2.55
C ALA A 207 -7.65 -14.70 -3.16
N TRP A 208 -6.39 -14.44 -2.79
CA TRP A 208 -5.30 -15.32 -3.15
C TRP A 208 -5.49 -16.73 -2.59
N ARG A 209 -5.86 -16.88 -1.30
CA ARG A 209 -6.18 -18.20 -0.72
C ARG A 209 -7.24 -18.91 -1.54
N ASN A 210 -8.33 -18.23 -1.88
CA ASN A 210 -9.43 -18.80 -2.66
C ASN A 210 -9.06 -19.07 -4.13
N GLY A 211 -8.10 -18.35 -4.71
CA GLY A 211 -7.59 -18.61 -6.05
C GLY A 211 -6.58 -19.77 -6.10
N ALA A 212 -5.67 -19.83 -5.12
CA ALA A 212 -4.61 -20.83 -5.04
C ALA A 212 -5.13 -22.27 -4.85
N PHE A 213 -6.28 -22.45 -4.18
CA PHE A 213 -6.91 -23.77 -4.04
C PHE A 213 -7.74 -24.21 -5.25
N ASN A 214 -7.98 -23.32 -6.22
CA ASN A 214 -8.83 -23.60 -7.38
C ASN A 214 -8.07 -23.66 -8.72
N SER A 215 -6.80 -23.26 -8.77
CA SER A 215 -5.98 -23.29 -9.99
C SER A 215 -4.97 -24.44 -9.96
N HIS A 216 -5.22 -25.51 -10.74
CA HIS A 216 -4.22 -26.56 -11.02
C HIS A 216 -3.05 -26.06 -11.88
N ASP A 217 -3.17 -24.88 -12.49
CA ASP A 217 -2.13 -24.25 -13.31
C ASP A 217 -1.63 -22.96 -12.63
N GLY A 218 -0.33 -22.93 -12.30
CA GLY A 218 0.34 -21.95 -11.45
C GLY A 218 0.44 -20.50 -11.99
N ASN A 219 -0.61 -19.96 -12.61
CA ASN A 219 -0.66 -18.59 -13.10
C ASN A 219 -1.38 -17.65 -12.12
N SER A 220 -0.69 -17.23 -11.06
CA SER A 220 -1.27 -16.45 -9.95
C SER A 220 -1.64 -14.99 -10.31
N LEU A 221 -1.14 -14.45 -11.43
CA LEU A 221 -1.55 -13.11 -11.92
C LEU A 221 -2.98 -13.12 -12.46
N VAL A 222 -3.31 -14.17 -13.22
CA VAL A 222 -4.66 -14.37 -13.74
C VAL A 222 -5.63 -14.54 -12.58
N ALA A 223 -5.20 -15.14 -11.46
CA ALA A 223 -5.97 -15.14 -10.23
C ALA A 223 -6.21 -13.71 -9.71
N LEU A 224 -5.19 -12.84 -9.58
CA LEU A 224 -5.33 -11.44 -9.12
C LEU A 224 -6.18 -10.55 -10.07
N GLU A 225 -6.16 -10.80 -11.38
CA GLU A 225 -7.00 -10.11 -12.37
C GLU A 225 -8.45 -10.67 -12.42
N ASN A 226 -8.64 -11.98 -12.26
CA ASN A 226 -9.97 -12.62 -12.22
C ASN A 226 -10.65 -12.56 -10.84
N LEU A 227 -9.86 -12.30 -9.81
CA LEU A 227 -10.23 -12.01 -8.43
C LEU A 227 -11.32 -10.93 -8.31
N GLU A 228 -11.28 -10.00 -9.26
CA GLU A 228 -11.76 -8.64 -9.07
C GLU A 228 -13.27 -8.47 -9.10
N LEU A 229 -14.04 -9.48 -9.48
CA LEU A 229 -15.50 -9.35 -9.54
C LEU A 229 -16.22 -10.27 -8.56
N PRO A 230 -15.91 -11.58 -8.46
CA PRO A 230 -16.64 -12.46 -7.54
C PRO A 230 -16.34 -12.15 -6.08
N LEU A 231 -15.07 -11.89 -5.74
CA LEU A 231 -14.66 -11.67 -4.35
C LEU A 231 -14.98 -10.27 -3.88
N LEU A 232 -14.80 -9.26 -4.74
CA LEU A 232 -15.41 -7.95 -4.47
C LEU A 232 -16.92 -8.10 -4.29
N ARG A 233 -17.66 -8.86 -5.11
CA ARG A 233 -19.10 -9.08 -4.85
C ARG A 233 -19.38 -9.74 -3.50
N GLN A 234 -18.57 -10.71 -3.07
CA GLN A 234 -18.71 -11.37 -1.77
C GLN A 234 -18.50 -10.40 -0.60
N TYR A 235 -17.42 -9.62 -0.58
CA TYR A 235 -17.20 -8.63 0.49
C TYR A 235 -18.21 -7.49 0.45
N LEU A 236 -18.68 -7.14 -0.75
CA LEU A 236 -19.64 -6.07 -0.96
C LEU A 236 -21.10 -6.56 -0.84
N SER A 237 -21.32 -7.85 -0.52
CA SER A 237 -22.65 -8.47 -0.48
C SER A 237 -23.47 -7.89 0.67
N GLY A 238 -24.27 -6.89 0.33
CA GLY A 238 -25.43 -6.46 1.10
C GLY A 238 -26.59 -6.31 0.12
N ASN A 239 -27.83 -6.32 0.63
CA ASN A 239 -29.07 -6.26 -0.15
C ASN A 239 -29.25 -5.00 -1.06
N ARG A 240 -28.22 -4.17 -1.25
CA ARG A 240 -28.28 -2.98 -2.12
C ARG A 240 -27.64 -3.25 -3.48
N ARG A 241 -28.46 -3.17 -4.53
CA ARG A 241 -28.00 -3.12 -5.92
C ARG A 241 -27.07 -1.91 -6.12
N ARG A 242 -25.78 -2.16 -6.33
CA ARG A 242 -24.77 -1.11 -6.58
C ARG A 242 -24.63 -0.85 -8.07
N SER A 243 -24.40 0.41 -8.45
CA SER A 243 -24.17 0.79 -9.86
C SER A 243 -22.88 0.19 -10.40
N SER A 244 -22.83 -0.10 -11.70
CA SER A 244 -21.61 -0.53 -12.42
C SER A 244 -20.44 0.45 -12.19
N LYS A 245 -20.71 1.77 -12.22
CA LYS A 245 -19.73 2.81 -11.94
C LYS A 245 -19.14 2.71 -10.52
N PHE A 246 -19.98 2.39 -9.53
CA PHE A 246 -19.53 2.21 -8.15
C PHE A 246 -18.54 1.04 -8.05
N MET A 247 -18.89 -0.09 -8.66
CA MET A 247 -18.03 -1.28 -8.64
C MET A 247 -16.70 -1.03 -9.35
N LYS A 248 -16.69 -0.31 -10.48
CA LYS A 248 -15.45 0.07 -11.18
C LYS A 248 -14.52 0.91 -10.29
N VAL A 249 -15.06 1.87 -9.55
CA VAL A 249 -14.25 2.69 -8.61
C VAL A 249 -13.68 1.82 -7.48
N VAL A 250 -14.49 0.94 -6.87
CA VAL A 250 -14.00 0.05 -5.79
C VAL A 250 -12.87 -0.86 -6.28
N LYS A 251 -13.04 -1.43 -7.49
CA LYS A 251 -12.04 -2.28 -8.14
C LYS A 251 -10.69 -1.57 -8.27
N ILE A 252 -10.69 -0.34 -8.81
CA ILE A 252 -9.46 0.43 -8.99
C ILE A 252 -8.82 0.78 -7.64
N VAL A 253 -9.60 1.27 -6.66
CA VAL A 253 -9.09 1.61 -5.32
C VAL A 253 -8.40 0.40 -4.68
N PHE A 254 -9.05 -0.76 -4.74
CA PHE A 254 -8.52 -2.00 -4.21
C PHE A 254 -7.20 -2.38 -4.89
N LYS A 255 -7.16 -2.41 -6.23
CA LYS A 255 -5.93 -2.73 -6.98
C LYS A 255 -4.78 -1.78 -6.66
N THR A 256 -5.06 -0.48 -6.57
CA THR A 256 -4.06 0.52 -6.20
C THR A 256 -3.49 0.28 -4.80
N ILE A 257 -4.35 0.08 -3.79
CA ILE A 257 -3.88 -0.18 -2.41
C ILE A 257 -3.12 -1.50 -2.34
N ALA A 258 -3.61 -2.54 -3.00
CA ALA A 258 -2.97 -3.87 -3.05
C ALA A 258 -1.55 -3.80 -3.63
N GLY A 259 -1.37 -3.14 -4.78
CA GLY A 259 -0.06 -3.04 -5.42
C GLY A 259 0.97 -2.30 -4.55
N ILE A 260 0.54 -1.26 -3.83
CA ILE A 260 1.41 -0.56 -2.86
C ILE A 260 1.78 -1.49 -1.71
N LEU A 261 0.81 -2.19 -1.11
CA LEU A 261 1.05 -3.02 0.07
C LEU A 261 1.88 -4.28 -0.23
N LEU A 262 1.75 -4.84 -1.44
CA LEU A 262 2.50 -6.03 -1.87
C LEU A 262 3.93 -5.70 -2.38
N GLY A 263 4.29 -4.41 -2.47
CA GLY A 263 5.61 -3.98 -2.94
C GLY A 263 5.83 -4.16 -4.45
N ASP A 264 4.76 -4.28 -5.24
CA ASP A 264 4.82 -4.34 -6.70
C ASP A 264 3.75 -3.44 -7.34
N PRO A 265 4.11 -2.22 -7.76
CA PRO A 265 3.18 -1.32 -8.40
C PRO A 265 2.76 -1.79 -9.80
N THR A 266 3.42 -2.77 -10.43
CA THR A 266 3.06 -3.21 -11.80
C THR A 266 1.71 -3.93 -11.85
N VAL A 267 1.27 -4.53 -10.73
CA VAL A 267 -0.10 -5.07 -10.55
C VAL A 267 -1.18 -3.99 -10.69
N VAL A 268 -0.81 -2.71 -10.47
CA VAL A 268 -1.68 -1.54 -10.62
C VAL A 268 -1.85 -1.12 -12.09
N PHE A 269 -0.86 -1.39 -12.95
CA PHE A 269 -0.75 -0.75 -14.27
C PHE A 269 -1.30 -1.55 -15.45
N THR A 270 -1.53 -2.86 -15.34
CA THR A 270 -2.15 -3.62 -16.45
C THR A 270 -3.61 -3.25 -16.68
N GLY A 271 -4.33 -2.79 -15.64
CA GLY A 271 -5.76 -2.45 -15.73
C GLY A 271 -6.08 -0.97 -15.96
N ILE A 272 -5.26 -0.04 -15.49
CA ILE A 272 -5.59 1.40 -15.52
C ILE A 272 -5.34 2.01 -16.91
N VAL A 273 -4.32 1.55 -17.65
CA VAL A 273 -4.02 2.09 -18.99
C VAL A 273 -5.06 1.63 -20.02
N VAL A 274 -5.53 0.38 -19.93
CA VAL A 274 -6.55 -0.15 -20.84
C VAL A 274 -7.90 0.57 -20.66
N ASP A 275 -8.28 0.91 -19.43
CA ASP A 275 -9.55 1.58 -19.13
C ASP A 275 -9.56 3.09 -19.47
N LEU A 276 -8.38 3.72 -19.63
CA LEU A 276 -8.25 5.13 -20.02
C LEU A 276 -8.18 5.33 -21.55
N VAL A 277 -7.79 4.30 -22.29
CA VAL A 277 -7.73 4.33 -23.76
C VAL A 277 -9.06 3.87 -24.39
N ALA A 278 -9.89 3.13 -23.64
CA ALA A 278 -11.16 2.58 -24.11
C ALA A 278 -12.39 3.51 -23.88
N ASN A 279 -12.19 4.81 -23.64
CA ASN A 279 -13.26 5.72 -23.24
C ASN A 279 -13.21 7.06 -23.97
#